data_AF-A0A7T2PHE9-F1
#
_entry.id   AF-A0A7T2PHE9-F1
#
_cell.length_a   1.000
_cell.length_b   1.000
_cell.length_c   1.000
_cell.angle_alpha   90.00
_cell.angle_beta   90.00
_cell.angle_gamma   90.00
#
_symmetry.space_group_name_H-M   'P 1'
#
loop_
_entity.id
_entity.type
_entity.pdbx_description
1 polymer ?
#
loop_
_entity_poly.entity_id
_entity_poly.type
_entity_poly.pdbx_seq_one_letter_code
_entity_poly.pdbx_strand_id
1 'polypeptide(L)'
;MLDPALLQIREALAQVPYIAQINNQDDYGRALKLMDELIDDYETNKQLTQLLATSIERWEDRADEFADFNKALAGVEPGIAVLKTLMIQHQLGGG
;
A
#
# COMPACT_ATOMS: atom_id res chain seq x y z
N MET A 1 -16.67 -24.23 20.61
CA MET A 1 -17.45 -23.34 19.71
C MET A 1 -16.54 -22.20 19.31
N LEU A 2 -16.54 -21.76 18.05
CA LEU A 2 -15.75 -20.59 17.63
C LEU A 2 -16.32 -19.30 18.24
N ASP A 3 -15.46 -18.33 18.51
CA ASP A 3 -15.87 -17.01 18.99
C ASP A 3 -16.79 -16.33 17.94
N PRO A 4 -17.97 -15.78 18.33
CA PRO A 4 -18.85 -15.07 17.40
C PRO A 4 -18.17 -13.93 16.64
N ALA A 5 -17.21 -13.23 17.24
CA ALA A 5 -16.46 -12.18 16.58
C ALA A 5 -15.58 -12.73 15.44
N LEU A 6 -14.97 -13.91 15.64
CA LEU A 6 -14.20 -14.57 14.58
C LEU A 6 -15.09 -15.02 13.41
N LEU A 7 -16.34 -15.40 13.69
CA LEU A 7 -17.31 -15.71 12.65
C LEU A 7 -17.64 -14.47 11.81
N GLN A 8 -17.89 -13.33 12.46
CA GLN A 8 -18.16 -12.06 11.80
C GLN A 8 -16.98 -11.58 10.97
N ILE A 9 -15.75 -11.67 11.50
CA ILE A 9 -14.53 -11.32 10.75
C ILE A 9 -14.41 -12.19 9.50
N ARG A 10 -14.61 -13.50 9.60
CA ARG A 10 -14.54 -14.41 8.44
C ARG A 10 -15.56 -14.02 7.36
N GLU A 11 -16.79 -13.71 7.75
CA GLU A 11 -17.85 -13.31 6.82
C GLU A 11 -17.58 -11.94 6.20
N ALA A 12 -17.02 -10.99 6.95
CA ALA A 12 -16.60 -9.70 6.42
C ALA A 12 -15.45 -9.85 5.42
N LEU A 13 -14.42 -10.62 5.77
CA LEU A 13 -13.28 -10.89 4.88
C LEU A 13 -13.71 -11.60 3.59
N ALA A 14 -14.75 -12.44 3.63
CA ALA A 14 -15.28 -13.06 2.42
C ALA A 14 -15.93 -12.04 1.45
N GLN A 15 -16.45 -10.92 1.97
CA GLN A 15 -17.06 -9.86 1.16
C GLN A 15 -16.03 -8.88 0.60
N VAL A 16 -14.93 -8.65 1.32
CA VAL A 16 -13.81 -7.79 0.91
C VAL A 16 -12.48 -8.54 0.97
N PRO A 17 -12.27 -9.57 0.12
CA PRO A 17 -11.10 -10.46 0.24
C PRO A 17 -9.77 -9.74 0.02
N TYR A 18 -9.77 -8.66 -0.77
CA TYR A 18 -8.59 -7.85 -1.09
C TYR A 18 -8.01 -7.10 0.12
N ILE A 19 -8.76 -6.98 1.23
CA ILE A 19 -8.21 -6.42 2.48
C ILE A 19 -7.16 -7.34 3.10
N ALA A 20 -7.29 -8.66 2.89
CA ALA A 20 -6.35 -9.65 3.40
C ALA A 20 -5.30 -10.05 2.36
N GLN A 21 -5.67 -10.09 1.08
CA GLN A 21 -4.76 -10.47 0.00
C GLN A 21 -5.23 -9.98 -1.37
N ILE A 22 -4.34 -9.30 -2.08
CA ILE A 22 -4.53 -8.86 -3.46
C ILE A 22 -3.92 -9.90 -4.41
N ASN A 23 -4.72 -10.42 -5.34
CA ASN A 23 -4.30 -11.49 -6.25
C ASN A 23 -4.27 -11.08 -7.73
N ASN A 24 -4.82 -9.93 -8.07
CA ASN A 24 -4.93 -9.44 -9.44
C ASN A 24 -5.13 -7.92 -9.46
N GLN A 25 -5.14 -7.34 -10.65
CA GLN A 25 -5.29 -5.90 -10.84
C GLN A 25 -6.63 -5.35 -10.35
N ASP A 26 -7.71 -6.11 -10.48
CA ASP A 26 -9.04 -5.66 -10.05
C ASP A 26 -9.13 -5.63 -8.51
N ASP A 27 -8.48 -6.57 -7.82
CA ASP A 27 -8.30 -6.53 -6.37
C ASP A 27 -7.50 -5.29 -5.96
N TYR A 28 -6.41 -5.00 -6.68
CA TYR A 28 -5.54 -3.86 -6.39
C TYR A 28 -6.29 -2.53 -6.55
N GLY A 29 -7.01 -2.34 -7.65
CA GLY A 29 -7.84 -1.14 -7.85
C GLY A 29 -8.94 -0.98 -6.79
N ARG A 30 -9.56 -2.08 -6.35
CA ARG A 30 -10.53 -2.06 -5.24
C ARG A 30 -9.89 -1.75 -3.89
N ALA A 31 -8.67 -2.25 -3.66
CA ALA A 31 -7.90 -1.94 -2.46
C ALA A 31 -7.53 -0.45 -2.40
N LEU A 32 -7.08 0.14 -3.51
CA LEU A 32 -6.80 1.58 -3.57
C LEU A 32 -8.04 2.42 -3.30
N LYS A 33 -9.17 2.08 -3.94
CA LYS A 33 -10.44 2.79 -3.69
C LYS A 33 -10.87 2.68 -2.22
N LEU A 34 -10.76 1.50 -1.61
CA LEU A 34 -11.09 1.33 -0.19
C LEU A 34 -10.12 2.11 0.71
N MET A 35 -8.84 2.19 0.35
CA MET A 35 -7.87 2.99 1.09
C MET A 35 -8.30 4.46 1.13
N ASP A 36 -8.69 5.03 -0.02
CA ASP A 36 -9.22 6.40 -0.11
C ASP A 36 -10.42 6.62 0.82
N GLU A 37 -11.35 5.66 0.89
CA GLU A 37 -12.52 5.73 1.79
C GLU A 37 -12.12 5.62 3.28
N LEU A 38 -11.12 4.81 3.62
CA LEU A 38 -10.70 4.60 5.01
C LEU A 38 -9.93 5.81 5.57
N ILE A 39 -9.15 6.50 4.74
CA ILE A 39 -8.34 7.66 5.19
C ILE A 39 -9.19 8.91 5.46
N ASP A 40 -10.42 8.98 4.93
CA ASP A 40 -11.36 10.08 5.23
C ASP A 40 -11.65 10.21 6.74
N ASP A 41 -11.69 9.08 7.46
CA ASP A 41 -11.67 9.02 8.93
C ASP A 41 -10.57 8.08 9.42
N TYR A 42 -9.33 8.53 9.24
CA TYR A 42 -8.15 7.74 9.55
C TYR A 42 -8.07 7.26 11.00
N GLU A 43 -8.45 8.08 11.98
CA GLU A 43 -8.32 7.71 13.40
C GLU A 43 -9.27 6.56 13.76
N THR A 44 -10.51 6.59 13.26
CA THR A 44 -11.48 5.50 13.43
C THR A 44 -11.03 4.23 12.68
N ASN A 45 -10.46 4.39 11.48
CA ASN A 45 -10.17 3.29 10.57
C ASN A 45 -8.74 2.76 10.65
N LYS A 46 -7.91 3.28 11.57
CA LYS A 46 -6.47 3.00 11.65
C LYS A 46 -6.07 1.54 11.49
N GLN A 47 -6.80 0.62 12.14
CA GLN A 47 -6.53 -0.82 12.06
C GLN A 47 -6.79 -1.39 10.67
N LEU A 48 -7.89 -0.98 10.03
CA LEU A 48 -8.24 -1.41 8.67
C LEU A 48 -7.28 -0.79 7.65
N THR A 49 -6.93 0.48 7.82
CA THR A 49 -5.93 1.18 7.01
C THR A 49 -4.60 0.45 7.05
N GLN A 50 -4.12 0.07 8.24
CA GLN A 50 -2.85 -0.65 8.37
C GLN A 50 -2.90 -2.06 7.76
N LEU A 51 -4.01 -2.76 7.93
CA LEU A 51 -4.21 -4.08 7.31
C LEU A 51 -4.20 -3.98 5.78
N LEU A 52 -4.94 -3.04 5.22
CA LEU A 52 -5.04 -2.84 3.78
C LEU A 52 -3.71 -2.36 3.18
N ALA A 53 -3.00 -1.45 3.86
CA ALA A 53 -1.68 -0.98 3.43
C ALA A 53 -0.68 -2.14 3.33
N THR A 54 -0.70 -3.07 4.29
CA THR A 54 0.14 -4.27 4.25
C THR A 54 -0.19 -5.15 3.04
N SER A 55 -1.47 -5.28 2.68
CA SER A 55 -1.90 -6.06 1.52
C SER A 55 -1.50 -5.39 0.19
N ILE A 56 -1.56 -4.07 0.12
CA ILE A 56 -1.12 -3.23 -0.99
C ILE A 56 0.39 -3.35 -1.20
N GLU A 57 1.18 -3.14 -0.14
CA GLU A 57 2.65 -3.24 -0.18
C GLU A 57 3.10 -4.61 -0.70
N ARG A 58 2.51 -5.70 -0.19
CA ARG A 58 2.81 -7.06 -0.66
C ARG A 58 2.49 -7.30 -2.13
N TRP A 59 1.52 -6.60 -2.70
CA TRP A 59 1.22 -6.65 -4.12
C TRP A 59 2.25 -5.88 -4.92
N GLU A 60 2.52 -4.62 -4.53
CA GLU A 60 3.46 -3.72 -5.19
C GLU A 60 4.89 -4.28 -5.19
N ASP A 61 5.29 -5.01 -4.16
CA ASP A 61 6.61 -5.67 -4.09
C ASP A 61 6.83 -6.74 -5.17
N ARG A 62 5.76 -7.38 -5.65
CA ARG A 62 5.85 -8.60 -6.48
C ARG A 62 5.18 -8.53 -7.84
N ALA A 63 4.26 -7.57 -8.05
CA ALA A 63 3.50 -7.48 -9.29
C ALA A 63 4.39 -6.99 -10.44
N ASP A 64 4.23 -7.60 -11.61
CA ASP A 64 5.08 -7.33 -12.79
C ASP A 64 5.06 -5.85 -13.21
N GLU A 65 3.94 -5.16 -13.00
CA GLU A 65 3.78 -3.73 -13.30
C GLU A 65 4.70 -2.82 -12.47
N PHE A 66 5.14 -3.27 -11.29
CA PHE A 66 6.07 -2.55 -10.42
C PHE A 66 7.51 -3.06 -10.53
N ALA A 67 7.79 -4.11 -11.32
CA ALA A 67 9.10 -4.76 -11.34
C ALA A 67 10.24 -3.81 -11.73
N ASP A 68 10.05 -3.00 -12.78
CA ASP A 68 11.06 -2.02 -13.23
C ASP A 68 11.27 -0.91 -12.19
N PHE A 69 10.20 -0.45 -11.55
CA PHE A 69 10.25 0.54 -10.47
C PHE A 69 11.01 -0.01 -9.26
N ASN A 70 10.66 -1.21 -8.79
CA ASN A 70 11.30 -1.87 -7.65
C ASN A 70 12.78 -2.13 -7.91
N LYS A 71 13.13 -2.53 -9.13
CA LYS A 71 14.53 -2.69 -9.54
C LYS A 71 15.30 -1.38 -9.53
N ALA A 72 14.70 -0.29 -10.03
CA ALA A 72 15.30 1.03 -9.98
C ALA A 72 15.49 1.48 -8.52
N LEU A 73 14.47 1.30 -7.68
CA LEU A 73 14.48 1.65 -6.26
C LEU A 73 15.55 0.90 -5.47
N ALA A 74 15.76 -0.39 -5.74
CA ALA A 74 16.81 -1.20 -5.11
C ALA A 74 18.24 -0.68 -5.39
N GLY A 75 18.44 0.07 -6.48
CA GLY A 75 19.71 0.70 -6.81
C GLY A 75 19.89 2.10 -6.24
N VAL A 76 18.90 2.65 -5.54
CA VAL A 76 18.93 4.00 -4.98
C VAL A 76 19.65 4.01 -3.64
N GLU A 77 20.73 4.78 -3.53
CA GLU A 77 21.33 5.11 -2.24
C GLU A 77 20.48 6.19 -1.53
N PRO A 78 19.95 5.94 -0.31
CA PRO A 78 19.05 6.88 0.35
C PRO A 78 19.63 8.28 0.57
N GLY A 79 20.92 8.37 0.93
CA GLY A 79 21.60 9.66 1.10
C GLY A 79 21.66 10.48 -0.19
N ILE A 80 21.97 9.81 -1.31
CA ILE A 80 21.98 10.45 -2.64
C ILE A 80 20.56 10.86 -3.05
N ALA A 81 19.54 10.04 -2.76
CA ALA A 81 18.15 10.38 -3.07
C ALA A 81 17.69 11.65 -2.35
N VAL A 82 18.00 11.77 -1.06
CA VAL A 82 17.69 12.97 -0.27
C VAL A 82 18.43 14.19 -0.84
N LEU A 83 19.74 14.08 -1.11
CA LEU A 83 20.52 15.19 -1.68
C LEU A 83 19.98 15.63 -3.05
N LYS A 84 19.71 14.68 -3.96
CA LYS A 84 19.09 14.98 -5.26
C LYS A 84 17.73 15.65 -5.11
N THR A 85 16.91 15.19 -4.17
CA THR A 85 15.59 15.78 -3.89
C THR A 85 15.73 17.23 -3.42
N LEU A 86 16.63 17.51 -2.48
CA LEU A 86 16.91 18.86 -2.00
C LEU A 86 17.46 19.77 -3.11
N MET A 87 18.36 19.23 -3.95
CA MET A 87 18.90 19.96 -5.10
C MET A 87 17.78 20.35 -6.09
N ILE A 88 16.86 19.45 -6.40
CA ILE A 88 15.72 19.74 -7.27
C ILE A 88 14.78 20.77 -6.63
N GLN A 89 14.39 20.56 -5.37
CA GLN A 89 13.43 21.41 -4.65
C GLN A 89 13.94 22.84 -4.43
N HIS A 90 15.24 22.99 -4.17
CA HIS A 90 15.88 24.28 -3.92
C HIS A 90 16.67 24.82 -5.11
N GLN A 91 16.56 24.16 -6.28
CA GLN A 91 17.26 24.52 -7.53
C GLN A 91 18.78 24.65 -7.34
N LEU A 92 19.36 23.82 -6.48
CA LEU A 92 20.79 23.80 -6.21
C LEU A 92 21.49 23.00 -7.31
N GLY A 93 22.53 23.57 -7.91
CA GLY A 93 23.26 22.95 -9.02
C GLY A 93 22.76 23.33 -10.41
N GLY A 94 22.09 24.47 -10.56
CA GLY A 94 21.83 25.06 -11.87
C GLY A 94 23.11 25.52 -12.56
N GLY A 95 23.57 24.75 -13.56
CA GLY A 95 24.72 25.00 -14.44
C GLY A 95 25.66 23.82 -14.54
#